data_AF-A0A524HXN3-F1
#
_entry.id   AF-A0A524HXN3-F1
#
_cell.length_a   1.000
_cell.length_b   1.000
_cell.length_c   1.000
_cell.angle_alpha   90.00
_cell.angle_beta   90.00
_cell.angle_gamma   90.00
#
_symmetry.space_group_name_H-M   'P 1'
#
loop_
_entity.id
_entity.type
_entity.pdbx_description
1 polymer ?
#
loop_
_entity_poly.entity_id
_entity_poly.type
_entity_poly.pdbx_seq_one_letter_code
_entity_poly.pdbx_strand_id
1 'polypeptide(L)' 'MPKILDQRRLVPNLHLLEVHAPEVARKCRPGQFVIIMPDERGERIPLSIADWDAERG' A
#
# COMPACT_ATOMS: atom_id res chain seq x y z
N MET A 1 -1.20 12.18 3.53
CA MET A 1 -0.70 11.02 2.78
C MET A 1 -0.07 10.04 3.75
N PRO A 2 -0.31 8.73 3.64
CA PRO A 2 0.34 7.73 4.49
C PRO A 2 1.87 7.78 4.31
N LYS A 3 2.61 7.47 5.38
CA LYS A 3 4.07 7.49 5.35
C LYS A 3 4.58 6.22 4.64
N ILE A 4 5.55 6.36 3.74
CA ILE A 4 6.26 5.22 3.17
C ILE A 4 7.29 4.72 4.20
N LEU A 5 7.19 3.43 4.55
CA LEU A 5 8.07 2.76 5.51
C LEU A 5 9.24 2.06 4.82
N ASP A 6 8.98 1.39 3.69
CA ASP A 6 9.98 0.76 2.84
C ASP A 6 9.60 0.97 1.36
N GLN A 7 10.62 1.13 0.52
CA GLN A 7 10.47 1.18 -0.93
C GLN A 7 11.69 0.49 -1.56
N ARG A 8 11.45 -0.63 -2.23
CA ARG A 8 12.52 -1.41 -2.85
C ARG A 8 12.13 -2.00 -4.19
N ARG A 9 13.06 -2.02 -5.13
CA ARG A 9 12.92 -2.73 -6.40
C ARG A 9 13.18 -4.21 -6.17
N LEU A 10 12.19 -5.06 -6.48
CA LEU A 10 12.32 -6.51 -6.36
C LEU A 10 13.01 -7.08 -7.61
N VAL A 11 12.51 -6.70 -8.78
CA VAL A 11 13.04 -7.05 -10.11
C VAL A 11 12.79 -5.86 -11.07
N PRO A 12 13.32 -5.84 -12.31
CA PRO A 12 12.98 -4.79 -13.26
C PRO A 12 11.45 -4.61 -13.39
N ASN A 13 10.99 -3.37 -13.28
CA ASN A 13 9.58 -2.95 -13.34
C ASN A 13 8.66 -3.46 -12.21
N LEU A 14 9.20 -4.06 -11.13
CA LEU A 14 8.41 -4.44 -9.95
C LEU A 14 9.02 -3.87 -8.67
N HIS A 15 8.21 -3.13 -7.92
CA HIS A 15 8.60 -2.49 -6.68
C HIS A 15 7.68 -2.94 -5.55
N LEU A 16 8.27 -3.16 -4.37
CA LEU A 16 7.54 -3.25 -3.12
C LEU A 16 7.43 -1.85 -2.52
N LEU A 17 6.23 -1.53 -2.04
CA LEU A 17 5.97 -0.32 -1.27
C LEU A 17 5.27 -0.72 0.03
N GLU A 18 5.93 -0.49 1.16
CA GLU A 18 5.33 -0.63 2.49
C GLU A 18 4.88 0.76 2.96
N VAL A 19 3.61 0.90 3.33
CA VAL A 19 3.01 2.17 3.74
C VAL A 19 2.38 2.02 5.12
N HIS A 20 2.55 3.04 5.96
CA HIS A 20 1.94 3.08 7.28
C HIS A 20 0.47 3.49 7.16
N ALA A 21 -0.44 2.53 7.36
CA ALA A 21 -1.88 2.71 7.16
C ALA A 21 -2.70 1.88 8.18
N PRO A 22 -2.65 2.23 9.48
CA PRO A 22 -3.20 1.40 10.56
C PRO A 22 -4.70 1.14 10.45
N GLU A 23 -5.49 2.10 9.94
CA GLU A 23 -6.93 1.92 9.75
C GLU A 23 -7.28 0.90 8.67
N VAL A 24 -6.41 0.79 7.64
CA VAL A 24 -6.56 -0.17 6.55
C VAL A 24 -6.07 -1.54 7.01
N ALA A 25 -4.86 -1.61 7.58
CA ALA A 25 -4.26 -2.88 8.01
C ALA A 25 -5.11 -3.62 9.06
N ARG A 26 -5.72 -2.89 10.00
CA ARG A 26 -6.63 -3.51 11.01
C ARG A 26 -7.91 -4.10 10.44
N LYS A 27 -8.33 -3.68 9.25
CA LYS A 27 -9.60 -4.09 8.63
C LYS A 27 -9.40 -4.97 7.39
N CYS A 28 -8.17 -5.09 6.91
CA CYS A 28 -7.83 -5.80 5.69
C CYS A 28 -8.17 -7.29 5.80
N ARG A 29 -8.65 -7.85 4.69
CA ARG A 29 -8.97 -9.27 4.50
C ARG A 29 -8.44 -9.75 3.15
N PRO A 30 -8.15 -11.06 2.99
CA PRO A 30 -7.71 -11.61 1.71
C PRO A 30 -8.66 -11.27 0.55
N GLY A 31 -8.10 -10.94 -0.61
CA GLY A 31 -8.85 -10.57 -1.82
C GLY A 31 -9.25 -9.10 -1.91
N GLN A 32 -8.96 -8.29 -0.89
CA GLN A 32 -9.17 -6.84 -0.94
C GLN A 32 -7.99 -6.10 -1.64
N PHE A 33 -8.26 -4.87 -2.04
CA PHE A 33 -7.31 -3.96 -2.66
C PHE A 33 -7.50 -2.55 -2.11
N VAL A 34 -6.53 -1.68 -2.33
CA VAL A 34 -6.59 -0.25 -2.01
C VAL A 34 -6.63 0.57 -3.30
N ILE A 35 -7.29 1.72 -3.23
CA ILE A 35 -7.14 2.77 -4.24
C ILE A 35 -6.09 3.74 -3.73
N ILE A 36 -5.04 3.95 -4.51
CA ILE A 36 -4.01 4.94 -4.23
C ILE A 36 -4.10 6.12 -5.19
N MET A 37 -3.66 7.28 -4.72
CA MET A 37 -3.50 8.49 -5.51
C MET A 37 -2.16 9.12 -5.06
N PRO A 38 -1.16 9.25 -5.95
CA PRO A 38 0.19 9.66 -5.56
C PRO A 38 0.30 11.12 -5.16
N ASP A 39 -0.52 11.99 -5.76
CA ASP A 39 -0.55 13.43 -5.53
C ASP A 39 -1.93 14.02 -5.87
N GLU A 40 -2.14 15.32 -5.63
CA GLU A 40 -3.42 16.00 -5.82
C GLU A 40 -3.94 16.02 -7.27
N ARG A 41 -3.06 15.82 -8.25
CA ARG A 41 -3.38 15.81 -9.69
C ARG A 41 -3.31 14.40 -10.29
N GLY A 42 -2.81 13.43 -9.52
CA GLY A 42 -2.65 12.05 -9.93
C GLY A 42 -3.98 11.30 -10.08
N GLU A 43 -3.93 10.22 -10.83
CA GLU A 43 -5.08 9.33 -11.02
C GLU A 43 -5.26 8.37 -9.85
N ARG A 44 -6.49 7.90 -9.67
CA ARG A 44 -6.83 6.84 -8.71
C ARG A 44 -6.57 5.48 -9.35
N ILE A 45 -5.61 4.74 -8.82
CA ILE A 45 -5.27 3.40 -9.32
C ILE A 45 -5.50 2.32 -8.24
N PRO A 46 -6.11 1.18 -8.60
CA PRO A 46 -6.25 0.05 -7.69
C PRO A 46 -4.95 -0.74 -7.59
N LEU A 47 -4.51 -1.05 -6.37
CA LEU A 47 -3.42 -1.97 -6.10
C LEU A 47 -3.83 -3.03 -5.09
N SER A 48 -3.53 -4.29 -5.39
CA SER A 48 -3.74 -5.41 -4.48
C SER A 48 -2.85 -5.27 -3.24
N ILE A 49 -3.39 -5.64 -2.09
CA ILE A 49 -2.61 -5.73 -0.85
C ILE A 49 -1.90 -7.08 -0.84
N ALA A 50 -0.57 -7.06 -0.89
CA ALA A 50 0.25 -8.27 -0.90
C ALA A 50 0.37 -8.90 0.50
N ASP A 51 0.48 -8.07 1.53
CA ASP A 51 0.57 -8.47 2.95
C ASP A 51 0.20 -7.27 3.85
N TRP A 52 -0.09 -7.51 5.13
CA TRP A 52 -0.34 -6.46 6.12
C TRP A 52 -0.05 -6.91 7.57
N ASP A 53 0.30 -5.95 8.42
CA ASP A 53 0.49 -6.17 9.86
C ASP A 53 -0.49 -5.29 10.65
N ALA A 54 -1.49 -5.91 11.29
CA ALA A 54 -2.54 -5.19 12.00
C ALA A 54 -2.04 -4.45 13.27
N GLU A 55 -0.89 -4.86 13.83
CA GLU A 55 -0.29 -4.23 15.01
C GLU A 55 0.65 -3.09 14.63
N ARG A 56 1.50 -3.30 13.62
CA ARG A 56 2.48 -2.30 13.14
C ARG A 56 1.86 -1.21 12.29
N GLY A 57 0.70 -1.46 11.69
CA GLY A 57 -0.12 -0.49 10.97
C GLY A 57 0.27 -0.33 9.51
#